data_AF-A0A7K7KRF0-F1
#
_entry.id   AF-A0A7K7KRF0-F1
#
_cell.length_a   1.000
_cell.length_b   1.000
_cell.length_c   1.000
_cell.angle_alpha   90.00
_cell.angle_beta   90.00
_cell.angle_gamma   90.00
#
_symmetry.space_group_name_H-M   'P 1'
#
loop_
_entity.id
_entity.type
_entity.pdbx_description
1 polymer ?
#
loop_
_entity_poly.entity_id
_entity_poly.type
_entity_poly.pdbx_seq_one_letter_code
_entity_poly.pdbx_strand_id
1 'polypeptide(L)' 'SEDVLSKDTGECAICLEELQQGDTIARLPCLCIYHKGQVFNCIDEWFEVNRSCPEHPSD' A
#
# COMPACT_ATOMS: atom_id res chain seq x y z
N SER A 1 -6.11 -8.55 -12.45
CA SER A 1 -5.90 -9.22 -11.16
C SER A 1 -5.70 -8.15 -10.13
N GLU A 2 -6.58 -8.08 -9.15
CA GLU A 2 -6.37 -7.24 -7.97
C GLU A 2 -5.56 -8.07 -6.98
N ASP A 3 -4.47 -7.48 -6.46
CA ASP A 3 -3.65 -8.10 -5.43
C ASP A 3 -4.39 -7.95 -4.10
N VAL A 4 -5.04 -9.03 -3.69
CA VAL A 4 -5.81 -9.08 -2.43
C VAL A 4 -4.96 -9.75 -1.36
N LEU A 5 -4.92 -9.13 -0.19
CA LEU A 5 -4.17 -9.61 0.94
C LEU A 5 -4.73 -10.94 1.45
N SER A 6 -3.92 -11.99 1.43
CA SER A 6 -4.35 -13.34 1.82
C SER A 6 -4.35 -13.59 3.32
N LYS A 7 -3.78 -12.68 4.12
CA LYS A 7 -3.76 -12.71 5.60
C LYS A 7 -3.41 -11.32 6.11
N ASP A 8 -3.82 -10.99 7.31
CA ASP A 8 -3.45 -9.74 7.99
C ASP A 8 -1.92 -9.57 8.02
N THR A 9 -1.42 -8.38 7.69
CA THR A 9 0.03 -8.13 7.65
C THR A 9 0.42 -6.70 8.00
N GLY A 10 0.90 -6.47 9.22
CA GLY A 10 1.43 -5.16 9.61
C GLY A 10 0.44 -4.01 9.38
N GLU A 11 0.98 -2.82 9.17
CA GLU A 11 0.21 -1.58 9.04
C GLU A 11 0.64 -0.83 7.77
N CYS A 12 -0.32 -0.17 7.12
CA CYS A 12 -0.04 0.67 5.96
C CYS A 12 0.68 1.94 6.42
N ALA A 13 1.93 2.17 6.00
CA ALA A 13 2.71 3.33 6.48
C ALA A 13 2.17 4.71 6.03
N ILE A 14 1.10 4.75 5.22
CA ILE A 14 0.47 5.99 4.73
C ILE A 14 -0.71 6.38 5.61
N CYS A 15 -1.68 5.49 5.81
CA CYS A 15 -2.85 5.74 6.66
C CYS A 15 -2.66 5.27 8.11
N LEU A 16 -1.59 4.52 8.40
CA LEU A 16 -1.28 3.91 9.69
C LEU A 16 -2.38 2.95 10.21
N GLU A 17 -3.18 2.41 9.30
CA GLU A 17 -4.19 1.39 9.60
C GLU A 17 -3.63 -0.02 9.33
N GLU A 18 -4.13 -1.01 10.08
CA GLU A 18 -3.79 -2.41 9.88
C GLU A 18 -4.23 -2.91 8.50
N LEU A 19 -3.34 -3.63 7.82
CA LEU A 19 -3.64 -4.31 6.56
C LEU A 19 -4.29 -5.66 6.88
N GLN A 20 -5.57 -5.84 6.57
CA GLN A 20 -6.34 -7.03 6.92
C GLN A 20 -6.55 -7.98 5.75
N GLN A 21 -6.79 -9.25 6.05
CA GLN A 21 -7.13 -10.23 5.01
C GLN A 21 -8.36 -9.77 4.21
N GLY A 22 -8.25 -9.78 2.89
CA GLY A 22 -9.30 -9.32 1.98
C GLY A 22 -9.13 -7.88 1.50
N ASP A 23 -8.21 -7.11 2.09
CA ASP A 23 -7.89 -5.77 1.60
C ASP A 23 -7.17 -5.83 0.27
N THR A 24 -7.49 -4.89 -0.60
CA THR A 24 -6.77 -4.72 -1.86
C THR A 24 -5.51 -3.90 -1.60
N ILE A 25 -4.38 -4.43 -2.05
CA ILE A 25 -3.05 -3.89 -1.75
C ILE A 25 -2.24 -3.65 -3.02
N ALA A 26 -1.29 -2.73 -2.94
CA ALA A 26 -0.21 -2.62 -3.90
C ALA A 26 1.08 -3.09 -3.26
N ARG A 27 1.82 -3.91 -3.98
CA ARG A 27 3.19 -4.27 -3.65
C ARG A 27 4.15 -3.53 -4.58
N LEU A 28 5.01 -2.70 -4.02
CA LEU A 28 6.07 -2.03 -4.77
C LEU A 28 7.24 -2.97 -5.06
N PRO A 29 8.13 -2.63 -6.01
CA PRO A 29 9.34 -3.42 -6.28
C PRO A 29 10.27 -3.54 -5.06
N CYS A 30 10.25 -2.57 -4.14
CA CYS A 30 10.97 -2.62 -2.86
C CYS A 30 10.31 -3.54 -1.80
N LEU A 31 9.27 -4.29 -2.18
CA LEU A 31 8.49 -5.20 -1.32
C LEU A 31 7.61 -4.52 -0.26
N CYS A 32 7.60 -3.19 -0.17
CA CYS A 32 6.65 -2.45 0.67
C CYS A 32 5.22 -2.63 0.15
N ILE A 33 4.27 -2.74 1.09
CA ILE A 33 2.86 -3.04 0.83
C ILE A 33 2.01 -1.89 1.37
N TYR A 34 1.04 -1.45 0.57
CA TYR A 34 0.15 -0.34 0.92
C TYR A 34 -1.28 -0.63 0.45
N HIS A 35 -2.27 0.04 1.07
CA HIS A 35 -3.65 0.00 0.59
C HIS A 35 -3.77 0.58 -0.81
N LYS A 36 -4.49 -0.16 -1.66
CA LYS A 36 -4.81 0.21 -3.04
C LYS A 36 -6.25 -0.20 -3.33
N GLY A 37 -7.11 0.72 -3.74
CA GLY A 37 -8.47 0.42 -4.20
C GLY A 37 -9.59 0.86 -3.27
N GLN A 38 -10.67 0.05 -3.28
CA GLN A 38 -12.08 0.45 -3.11
C GLN A 38 -12.45 1.28 -1.87
N VAL A 39 -11.74 1.17 -0.75
CA VAL A 39 -12.02 1.95 0.47
C VAL A 39 -10.88 2.94 0.77
N PHE A 40 -9.64 2.56 0.47
CA PHE A 40 -8.44 3.35 0.74
C PHE A 40 -7.48 3.29 -0.45
N ASN A 41 -7.24 4.43 -1.09
CA ASN A 41 -6.33 4.60 -2.22
C ASN A 41 -4.98 5.18 -1.79
N CYS A 42 -4.46 4.72 -0.64
CA CYS A 42 -3.31 5.34 0.01
C CYS A 42 -2.10 5.49 -0.93
N ILE A 43 -1.73 4.43 -1.63
CA ILE A 43 -0.56 4.45 -2.53
C ILE A 43 -0.81 5.21 -3.84
N ASP A 44 -2.05 5.17 -4.34
CA ASP A 44 -2.42 5.90 -5.55
C ASP A 44 -2.40 7.42 -5.28
N GLU A 45 -3.00 7.87 -4.17
CA GLU A 45 -2.96 9.27 -3.72
C GLU A 45 -1.51 9.74 -3.46
N TRP A 46 -0.70 8.88 -2.84
CA TRP A 46 0.72 9.19 -2.62
C TRP A 46 1.45 9.41 -3.95
N PHE A 47 1.23 8.56 -4.95
CA PHE A 47 1.86 8.68 -6.27
C PHE A 47 1.42 9.90 -7.08
N GLU A 48 0.29 10.53 -6.75
CA GLU A 48 -0.09 11.81 -7.35
C GLU A 48 0.83 12.96 -6.90
N VAL A 49 1.34 12.88 -5.66
CA VAL A 49 2.23 13.90 -5.07
C VAL A 49 3.70 13.53 -5.25
N ASN A 50 4.05 12.27 -4.99
CA ASN A 50 5.41 11.77 -4.99
C ASN A 50 5.48 10.36 -5.56
N ARG A 51 6.14 10.18 -6.71
CA ARG A 51 6.27 8.88 -7.41
C ARG A 51 7.33 7.95 -6.83
N SER A 52 7.73 8.16 -5.58
CA SER A 52 8.74 7.36 -4.87
C SER A 52 8.10 6.62 -3.71
N CYS A 53 8.71 5.52 -3.28
CA CYS A 53 8.22 4.77 -2.12
C CYS A 53 8.28 5.64 -0.85
N PRO A 54 7.21 5.75 -0.05
CA PRO A 54 7.21 6.58 1.16
C PRO A 54 8.25 6.11 2.19
N GLU A 55 8.51 4.80 2.26
CA GLU A 55 9.56 4.26 3.13
C GLU A 55 10.97 4.31 2.53
N HIS A 56 11.08 4.43 1.20
CA HIS A 56 12.35 4.39 0.48
C HIS A 56 12.40 5.52 -0.57
N PRO A 57 12.57 6.78 -0.15
CA PRO A 57 12.55 7.93 -1.07
C PRO A 57 13.79 8.05 -1.97
N SER A 58 14.78 7.15 -1.87
CA SER A 58 16.03 7.18 -2.65
C SER A 58 16.33 5.91 -3.45
N ASP A 59 15.35 5.01 -3.56
CA ASP A 59 15.35 3.91 -4.53
C ASP A 59 14.60 4.36 -5.80
#